data_AF-J3G469-F1
#
_entry.id   AF-J3G469-F1
#
_cell.length_a   1.000
_cell.length_b   1.000
_cell.length_c   1.000
_cell.angle_alpha   90.00
_cell.angle_beta   90.00
_cell.angle_gamma   90.00
#
_symmetry.space_group_name_H-M   'P 1'
#
loop_
_entity.id
_entity.type
_entity.pdbx_description
1 polymer ?
#
loop_
_entity_poly.entity_id
_entity_poly.type
_entity_poly.pdbx_seq_one_letter_code
_entity_poly.pdbx_strand_id
1 'polypeptide(L)'
;MLPTANQLPTFGYLHKVVCDCLGLWNSESQDVTFHVSATEKDRRIALRQAFEEIKNDDGAYGSLDDLVAAAAQFAPKDAQKVKKSRTIHAYVNHLSKNDFESFDEYLELSQYIKTLISERYVQWGVSELAVGFYVSALAHYREFVREHACSAQSQVYSFQFFLSQNLRLLAAALADSLSPGNAWPDTERNEQWPLRGFADDACRITGISLHKLHQYHAFQQEKPLKEQAWNRDFTSQLVNTQSKQVIDRLRKHSRMKWETFYPTLQPLTYHLPEAIGEKAFAINAFAALIAHNLNVHVADCGPFAPPVKGGLPPGLVEHSHSIPSSDLLDLLFNDYPIGHEAFAQQAPSRFQTLLDQIRALPSSLNRVSDIPDSLELAYKGQHRRFIEGNWHAALMHGPNWLNEWGQAREAMFAGDSLLALTHFKTALEQSKYVAGPLFIPFYIQACAFCKSQYRRLSEINEEELFERFYEQLGSDAAQYAGLMGYTPHFVRDPGTLIPSTVLPLRFKLMMSEIDALARTLA
;
A
#
# COMPACT_ATOMS: atom_id res chain seq x y z
N MET A 1 -6.79 -18.77 -3.55
CA MET A 1 -5.86 -19.44 -2.62
C MET A 1 -5.84 -18.61 -1.35
N LEU A 2 -6.32 -19.21 -0.26
CA LEU A 2 -6.16 -18.68 1.09
C LEU A 2 -4.65 -18.49 1.36
N PRO A 3 -4.22 -17.46 2.12
CA PRO A 3 -2.85 -17.37 2.56
C PRO A 3 -2.50 -18.67 3.29
N THR A 4 -1.62 -19.47 2.70
CA THR A 4 -0.98 -20.57 3.40
C THR A 4 -0.05 -19.95 4.45
N ALA A 5 -0.25 -20.38 5.70
CA ALA A 5 0.45 -19.96 6.93
C ALA A 5 -0.05 -18.65 7.57
N ASN A 6 -0.13 -18.69 8.91
CA ASN A 6 -0.53 -17.62 9.83
C ASN A 6 0.42 -16.41 9.76
N GLN A 7 0.48 -15.73 8.62
CA GLN A 7 1.39 -14.61 8.39
C GLN A 7 0.64 -13.31 8.08
N LEU A 8 1.20 -12.18 8.50
CA LEU A 8 0.74 -10.86 8.07
C LEU A 8 0.97 -10.78 6.55
N PRO A 9 -0.04 -10.42 5.74
CA PRO A 9 0.13 -10.44 4.30
C PRO A 9 1.21 -9.50 3.78
N THR A 10 1.83 -9.87 2.66
CA THR A 10 2.81 -9.01 1.98
C THR A 10 2.15 -7.75 1.41
N PHE A 11 2.96 -6.75 1.07
CA PHE A 11 2.48 -5.53 0.44
C PHE A 11 1.84 -5.81 -0.93
N GLY A 12 2.42 -6.74 -1.71
CA GLY A 12 1.83 -7.25 -2.94
C GLY A 12 0.46 -7.91 -2.75
N TYR A 13 0.23 -8.61 -1.63
CA TYR A 13 -1.08 -9.18 -1.32
C TYR A 13 -2.10 -8.08 -1.02
N LEU A 14 -1.75 -7.08 -0.22
CA LEU A 14 -2.66 -5.96 0.03
C LEU A 14 -2.98 -5.20 -1.26
N HIS A 15 -1.98 -4.97 -2.12
CA HIS A 15 -2.18 -4.33 -3.43
C HIS A 15 -3.29 -5.00 -4.22
N LYS A 16 -3.28 -6.34 -4.26
CA LYS A 16 -4.35 -7.13 -4.86
C LYS A 16 -5.70 -6.93 -4.15
N VAL A 17 -5.74 -6.99 -2.82
CA VAL A 17 -6.98 -6.78 -2.04
C VAL A 17 -7.61 -5.43 -2.34
N VAL A 18 -6.81 -4.36 -2.37
CA VAL A 18 -7.27 -3.00 -2.70
C VAL A 18 -7.82 -2.95 -4.13
N CYS A 19 -7.12 -3.53 -5.10
CA CYS A 19 -7.59 -3.60 -6.48
C CYS A 19 -8.90 -4.41 -6.63
N ASP A 20 -9.01 -5.53 -5.92
CA ASP A 20 -10.21 -6.36 -5.87
C ASP A 20 -11.39 -5.58 -5.25
N CYS A 21 -11.15 -4.82 -4.17
CA CYS A 21 -12.18 -4.02 -3.50
C CYS A 21 -12.75 -2.91 -4.39
N LEU A 22 -11.90 -2.31 -5.22
CA LEU A 22 -12.31 -1.32 -6.21
C LEU A 22 -13.08 -1.95 -7.38
N GLY A 23 -13.00 -3.27 -7.57
CA GLY A 23 -13.64 -3.97 -8.70
C GLY A 23 -12.88 -3.81 -10.02
N LEU A 24 -11.56 -3.54 -9.96
CA LEU A 24 -10.75 -3.21 -11.15
C LEU A 24 -10.64 -4.32 -12.20
N TRP A 25 -10.92 -5.57 -11.84
CA TRP A 25 -10.75 -6.70 -12.74
C TRP A 25 -12.06 -7.07 -13.42
N ASN A 26 -12.20 -6.67 -14.69
CA ASN A 26 -13.31 -7.09 -15.55
C ASN A 26 -13.00 -8.34 -16.38
N SER A 27 -14.05 -8.98 -16.88
CA SER A 27 -13.98 -10.11 -17.81
C SER A 27 -13.58 -9.68 -19.23
N GLU A 28 -13.78 -8.41 -19.57
CA GLU A 28 -13.47 -7.82 -20.88
C GLU A 28 -12.02 -7.35 -20.95
N SER A 29 -11.30 -7.81 -21.98
CA SER A 29 -9.93 -7.43 -22.24
C SER A 29 -9.88 -6.12 -23.00
N GLN A 30 -9.63 -5.01 -22.31
CA GLN A 30 -9.22 -3.77 -22.96
C GLN A 30 -7.71 -3.79 -23.19
N ASP A 31 -7.31 -3.36 -24.38
CA ASP A 31 -5.92 -3.16 -24.77
C ASP A 31 -5.49 -1.77 -24.30
N VAL A 32 -4.36 -1.69 -23.59
CA VAL A 32 -3.79 -0.41 -23.16
C VAL A 32 -2.44 -0.24 -23.83
N THR A 33 -2.26 0.88 -24.54
CA THR A 33 -1.04 1.22 -25.26
C THR A 33 -0.14 2.08 -24.37
N PHE A 34 1.06 1.60 -24.09
CA PHE A 34 2.05 2.27 -23.26
C PHE A 34 3.09 2.95 -24.14
N HIS A 35 3.52 4.15 -23.76
CA HIS A 35 4.80 4.68 -24.20
C HIS A 35 5.82 4.33 -23.12
N VAL A 36 6.72 3.40 -23.44
CA VAL A 36 7.74 2.94 -22.50
C VAL A 36 9.06 3.60 -22.87
N SER A 37 9.57 4.41 -21.96
CA SER A 37 10.93 4.97 -22.08
C SER A 37 11.95 3.85 -22.09
N ALA A 38 13.03 4.03 -22.84
CA ALA A 38 14.11 3.06 -22.90
C ALA A 38 14.67 2.73 -21.51
N THR A 39 14.82 1.43 -21.22
CA THR A 39 15.37 0.97 -19.94
C THR A 39 16.86 1.30 -19.84
N GLU A 40 17.42 1.32 -18.63
CA GLU A 40 18.87 1.52 -18.43
C GLU A 40 19.70 0.46 -19.18
N LYS A 41 19.19 -0.78 -19.29
CA LYS A 41 19.79 -1.84 -20.09
C LYS A 41 19.82 -1.48 -21.58
N ASP A 42 18.70 -0.99 -22.11
CA ASP A 42 18.61 -0.57 -23.52
C ASP A 42 19.51 0.64 -23.81
N ARG A 43 19.58 1.60 -22.88
CA ARG A 43 20.51 2.75 -22.95
C ARG A 43 21.96 2.29 -22.95
N ARG A 44 22.33 1.33 -22.09
CA ARG A 44 23.69 0.77 -22.04
C ARG A 44 24.04 -0.02 -23.29
N ILE A 45 23.08 -0.75 -23.88
CA ILE A 45 23.29 -1.46 -25.15
C ILE A 45 23.49 -0.46 -26.28
N ALA A 46 22.64 0.57 -26.37
CA ALA A 46 22.77 1.64 -27.36
C ALA A 46 24.10 2.39 -27.22
N LEU A 47 24.54 2.68 -26.00
CA LEU A 47 25.81 3.33 -25.73
C LEU A 47 27.00 2.44 -26.14
N ARG A 48 26.95 1.13 -25.84
CA ARG A 48 27.96 0.16 -26.30
C ARG A 48 28.01 0.06 -27.83
N GLN A 49 26.86 0.07 -28.50
CA GLN A 49 26.77 0.06 -29.95
C GLN A 49 27.34 1.35 -30.56
N ALA A 50 27.05 2.50 -29.96
CA ALA A 50 27.64 3.77 -30.38
C ALA A 50 29.17 3.78 -30.25
N PHE A 51 29.71 3.20 -29.17
CA PHE A 51 31.16 3.07 -29.01
C PHE A 51 31.79 2.10 -29.99
N GLU A 52 31.17 0.95 -30.27
CA GLU A 52 31.70 0.01 -31.27
C GLU A 52 31.62 0.57 -32.71
N GLU A 53 30.60 1.38 -33.03
CA GLU A 53 30.49 2.02 -34.35
C GLU A 53 31.60 3.03 -34.64
N ILE A 54 32.02 3.80 -33.62
CA ILE A 54 33.09 4.79 -33.77
C ILE A 54 34.49 4.17 -33.56
N LYS A 55 34.59 2.85 -33.43
CA LYS A 55 35.84 2.16 -33.19
C LYS A 55 36.55 1.91 -34.51
N ASN A 56 37.75 2.47 -34.64
CA ASN A 56 38.60 2.30 -35.80
C ASN A 56 39.32 0.93 -35.77
N ASP A 57 39.87 0.52 -36.91
CA ASP A 57 40.57 -0.76 -37.08
C ASP A 57 41.82 -0.92 -36.19
N ASP A 58 42.38 0.19 -35.70
CA ASP A 58 43.50 0.23 -34.74
C ASP A 58 43.05 0.13 -33.27
N GLY A 59 41.75 0.06 -33.02
CA GLY A 59 41.12 0.01 -31.71
C GLY A 59 40.93 1.38 -31.05
N ALA A 60 41.29 2.48 -31.70
CA ALA A 60 41.01 3.83 -31.22
C ALA A 60 39.57 4.24 -31.52
N TYR A 61 38.97 5.06 -30.66
CA TYR A 61 37.63 5.59 -30.88
C TYR A 61 37.66 6.93 -31.62
N GLY A 62 36.62 7.21 -32.40
CA GLY A 62 36.40 8.45 -33.14
C GLY A 62 36.22 9.69 -32.25
N SER A 63 35.93 10.82 -32.88
CA SER A 63 35.79 12.11 -32.21
C SER A 63 34.50 12.21 -31.37
N LEU A 64 34.40 13.24 -30.52
CA LEU A 64 33.19 13.51 -29.75
C LEU A 64 31.97 13.74 -30.67
N ASP A 65 32.17 14.38 -31.83
CA ASP A 65 31.10 14.60 -32.80
C ASP A 65 30.62 13.27 -33.41
N ASP A 66 31.54 12.33 -33.65
CA ASP A 66 31.21 10.97 -34.11
C ASP A 66 30.42 10.21 -33.03
N LEU A 67 30.81 10.34 -31.76
CA LEU A 67 30.08 9.74 -30.64
C LEU A 67 28.67 10.34 -30.50
N VAL A 68 28.51 11.65 -30.66
CA VAL A 68 27.19 12.32 -30.60
C VAL A 68 26.31 11.86 -31.77
N ALA A 69 26.87 11.76 -32.98
CA ALA A 69 26.15 11.25 -34.14
C ALA A 69 25.74 9.78 -33.98
N ALA A 70 26.66 8.92 -33.55
CA ALA A 70 26.40 7.51 -33.31
C ALA A 70 25.38 7.30 -32.16
N ALA A 71 25.53 8.03 -31.05
CA ALA A 71 24.59 7.98 -29.94
C ALA A 71 23.18 8.45 -30.33
N ALA A 72 23.06 9.45 -31.21
CA ALA A 72 21.77 9.88 -31.76
C ALA A 72 21.14 8.82 -32.69
N GLN A 73 21.96 8.09 -33.46
CA GLN A 73 21.52 7.02 -34.33
C GLN A 73 21.03 5.78 -33.55
N PHE A 74 21.77 5.38 -32.51
CA PHE A 74 21.43 4.23 -31.66
C PHE A 74 20.51 4.58 -30.49
N ALA A 75 20.14 5.86 -30.33
CA ALA A 75 19.25 6.31 -29.28
C ALA A 75 17.99 5.43 -29.25
N PRO A 76 17.74 4.72 -28.14
CA PRO A 76 16.62 3.79 -28.07
C PRO A 76 15.32 4.60 -28.15
N LYS A 77 14.52 4.32 -29.19
CA LYS A 77 13.23 4.98 -29.40
C LYS A 77 12.23 4.50 -28.35
N ASP A 78 11.35 5.40 -27.93
CA ASP A 78 10.22 5.04 -27.07
C ASP A 78 9.42 3.92 -27.74
N ALA A 79 9.22 2.84 -27.00
CA ALA A 79 8.50 1.67 -27.51
C ALA A 79 7.03 1.79 -27.16
N GLN A 80 6.16 1.65 -28.16
CA GLN A 80 4.75 1.39 -27.90
C GLN A 80 4.55 -0.08 -27.56
N LYS A 81 4.24 -0.37 -26.29
CA LYS A 81 3.87 -1.73 -25.87
C LYS A 81 2.38 -1.77 -25.61
N VAL A 82 1.65 -2.67 -26.27
CA VAL A 82 0.25 -2.96 -25.93
C VAL A 82 0.25 -4.06 -24.88
N LYS A 83 -0.21 -3.77 -23.65
CA LYS A 83 -0.47 -4.82 -22.64
C LYS A 83 -1.98 -4.93 -22.42
N LYS A 84 -2.44 -6.18 -22.32
CA LYS A 84 -3.84 -6.50 -22.01
C LYS A 84 -4.09 -6.35 -20.51
N SER A 85 -5.25 -5.83 -20.12
CA SER A 85 -5.67 -5.76 -18.70
C SER A 85 -5.53 -7.11 -17.96
N ARG A 86 -5.77 -8.23 -18.64
CA ARG A 86 -5.54 -9.59 -18.10
C ARG A 86 -4.08 -9.86 -17.70
N THR A 87 -3.11 -9.33 -18.44
CA THR A 87 -1.68 -9.45 -18.12
C THR A 87 -1.33 -8.73 -16.83
N ILE A 88 -1.99 -7.60 -16.55
CA ILE A 88 -1.73 -6.79 -15.37
C ILE A 88 -2.43 -7.40 -14.16
N HIS A 89 -3.64 -7.92 -14.33
CA HIS A 89 -4.25 -8.77 -13.30
C HIS A 89 -3.39 -9.99 -12.98
N ALA A 90 -2.80 -10.65 -13.98
CA ALA A 90 -1.88 -11.76 -13.78
C ALA A 90 -0.62 -11.32 -13.02
N TYR A 91 -0.10 -10.14 -13.33
CA TYR A 91 1.06 -9.57 -12.64
C TYR A 91 0.76 -9.19 -11.19
N VAL A 92 -0.38 -8.54 -10.91
CA VAL A 92 -0.84 -8.27 -9.53
C VAL A 92 -1.05 -9.58 -8.76
N ASN A 93 -1.60 -10.61 -9.40
CA ASN A 93 -1.71 -11.94 -8.78
C ASN A 93 -0.34 -12.59 -8.52
N HIS A 94 0.63 -12.38 -9.40
CA HIS A 94 2.00 -12.84 -9.20
C HIS A 94 2.64 -12.13 -8.00
N LEU A 95 2.56 -10.80 -7.94
CA LEU A 95 3.07 -9.99 -6.83
C LEU A 95 2.34 -10.31 -5.51
N SER A 96 1.06 -10.71 -5.55
CA SER A 96 0.38 -11.18 -4.34
C SER A 96 0.97 -12.45 -3.71
N LYS A 97 1.83 -13.17 -4.44
CA LYS A 97 2.54 -14.37 -3.99
C LYS A 97 4.01 -14.09 -3.69
N ASN A 98 4.67 -13.32 -4.56
CA ASN A 98 6.12 -13.10 -4.52
C ASN A 98 6.53 -11.74 -3.93
N ASP A 99 5.56 -10.89 -3.63
CA ASP A 99 5.74 -9.50 -3.20
C ASP A 99 6.44 -8.61 -4.25
N PHE A 100 6.57 -7.32 -3.93
CA PHE A 100 7.38 -6.38 -4.72
C PHE A 100 8.88 -6.57 -4.42
N GLU A 101 9.69 -6.53 -5.46
CA GLU A 101 11.15 -6.57 -5.37
C GLU A 101 11.71 -5.22 -4.88
N SER A 102 11.04 -4.10 -5.19
CA SER A 102 11.51 -2.77 -4.84
C SER A 102 10.38 -1.73 -4.75
N PHE A 103 10.69 -0.58 -4.13
CA PHE A 103 9.78 0.56 -4.13
C PHE A 103 9.54 1.12 -5.53
N ASP A 104 10.53 1.04 -6.43
CA ASP A 104 10.41 1.51 -7.82
C ASP A 104 9.41 0.65 -8.61
N GLU A 105 9.49 -0.67 -8.48
CA GLU A 105 8.51 -1.59 -9.09
C GLU A 105 7.08 -1.27 -8.60
N TYR A 106 6.94 -1.00 -7.30
CA TYR A 106 5.68 -0.54 -6.72
C TYR A 106 5.20 0.80 -7.30
N LEU A 107 6.09 1.79 -7.43
CA LEU A 107 5.75 3.11 -7.96
C LEU A 107 5.28 3.03 -9.41
N GLU A 108 6.01 2.29 -10.26
CA GLU A 108 5.68 2.09 -11.67
C GLU A 108 4.30 1.44 -11.82
N LEU A 109 4.06 0.34 -11.10
CA LEU A 109 2.76 -0.33 -11.14
C LEU A 109 1.65 0.56 -10.57
N SER A 110 1.94 1.32 -9.52
CA SER A 110 0.96 2.22 -8.91
C SER A 110 0.54 3.37 -9.82
N GLN A 111 1.47 3.95 -10.58
CA GLN A 111 1.13 4.94 -11.59
C GLN A 111 0.17 4.35 -12.62
N TYR A 112 0.45 3.12 -13.07
CA TYR A 112 -0.44 2.43 -14.00
C TYR A 112 -1.85 2.21 -13.43
N ILE A 113 -1.94 1.68 -12.20
CA ILE A 113 -3.24 1.40 -11.57
C ILE A 113 -4.04 2.68 -11.37
N LYS A 114 -3.42 3.82 -11.03
CA LYS A 114 -4.10 5.13 -10.94
C LYS A 114 -4.70 5.58 -12.26
N THR A 115 -3.98 5.40 -13.37
CA THR A 115 -4.48 5.71 -14.72
C THR A 115 -5.68 4.83 -15.04
N LEU A 116 -5.56 3.52 -14.80
CA LEU A 116 -6.65 2.57 -15.02
C LEU A 116 -7.91 2.91 -14.21
N ILE A 117 -7.74 3.25 -12.92
CA ILE A 117 -8.84 3.70 -12.05
C ILE A 117 -9.50 4.95 -12.64
N SER A 118 -8.68 5.96 -13.01
CA SER A 118 -9.17 7.23 -13.54
C SER A 118 -10.00 7.02 -14.80
N GLU A 119 -9.48 6.29 -15.78
CA GLU A 119 -10.16 5.99 -17.04
C GLU A 119 -11.46 5.21 -16.82
N ARG A 120 -11.45 4.22 -15.92
CA ARG A 120 -12.61 3.38 -15.67
C ARG A 120 -13.74 4.14 -14.98
N TYR A 121 -13.42 4.90 -13.93
CA TYR A 121 -14.43 5.46 -13.04
C TYR A 121 -14.84 6.91 -13.33
N VAL A 122 -14.18 7.58 -14.28
CA VAL A 122 -14.48 8.98 -14.64
C VAL A 122 -15.95 9.19 -15.02
N GLN A 123 -16.56 8.24 -15.75
CA GLN A 123 -17.95 8.35 -16.22
C GLN A 123 -18.99 8.34 -15.09
N TRP A 124 -18.63 7.85 -13.90
CA TRP A 124 -19.51 7.84 -12.72
C TRP A 124 -19.13 8.91 -11.68
N GLY A 125 -18.09 9.72 -11.95
CA GLY A 125 -17.65 10.78 -11.03
C GLY A 125 -17.01 10.29 -9.73
N VAL A 126 -16.56 9.04 -9.67
CA VAL A 126 -15.97 8.41 -8.46
C VAL A 126 -14.48 8.09 -8.60
N SER A 127 -13.84 8.54 -9.69
CA SER A 127 -12.41 8.31 -9.94
C SER A 127 -11.51 8.88 -8.84
N GLU A 128 -11.79 10.08 -8.36
CA GLU A 128 -11.04 10.75 -7.30
C GLU A 128 -11.06 9.94 -5.99
N LEU A 129 -12.25 9.46 -5.59
CA LEU A 129 -12.41 8.59 -4.42
C LEU A 129 -11.63 7.28 -4.60
N ALA A 130 -11.75 6.65 -5.76
CA ALA A 130 -11.10 5.37 -6.03
C ALA A 130 -9.57 5.47 -6.05
N VAL A 131 -9.02 6.53 -6.67
CA VAL A 131 -7.57 6.81 -6.66
C VAL A 131 -7.10 7.16 -5.26
N GLY A 132 -7.85 8.01 -4.54
CA GLY A 132 -7.55 8.37 -3.16
C GLY A 132 -7.50 7.15 -2.27
N PHE A 133 -8.51 6.28 -2.33
CA PHE A 133 -8.54 5.04 -1.56
C PHE A 133 -7.37 4.12 -1.91
N TYR A 134 -7.08 3.92 -3.21
CA TYR A 134 -5.97 3.08 -3.65
C TYR A 134 -4.63 3.53 -3.05
N VAL A 135 -4.30 4.82 -3.18
CA VAL A 135 -3.03 5.37 -2.69
C VAL A 135 -2.96 5.32 -1.17
N SER A 136 -4.01 5.80 -0.51
CA SER A 136 -4.04 5.91 0.93
C SER A 136 -4.04 4.55 1.61
N ALA A 137 -4.78 3.56 1.11
CA ALA A 137 -4.81 2.23 1.70
C ALA A 137 -3.42 1.57 1.76
N LEU A 138 -2.64 1.73 0.68
CA LEU A 138 -1.28 1.20 0.60
C LEU A 138 -0.31 1.97 1.51
N ALA A 139 -0.43 3.29 1.58
CA ALA A 139 0.37 4.10 2.48
C ALA A 139 0.10 3.77 3.96
N HIS A 140 -1.18 3.66 4.35
CA HIS A 140 -1.61 3.29 5.70
C HIS A 140 -1.18 1.89 6.10
N TYR A 141 -1.06 0.96 5.14
CA TYR A 141 -0.53 -0.36 5.47
C TYR A 141 0.96 -0.35 5.72
N ARG A 142 1.72 0.46 4.98
CA ARG A 142 3.14 0.65 5.26
C ARG A 142 3.32 1.22 6.67
N GLU A 143 2.55 2.24 7.06
CA GLU A 143 2.54 2.75 8.43
C GLU A 143 2.16 1.66 9.45
N PHE A 144 1.06 0.93 9.22
CA PHE A 144 0.64 -0.16 10.09
C PHE A 144 1.73 -1.22 10.29
N VAL A 145 2.38 -1.66 9.21
CA VAL A 145 3.47 -2.64 9.28
C VAL A 145 4.68 -2.06 10.00
N ARG A 146 5.03 -0.79 9.79
CA ARG A 146 6.15 -0.13 10.47
C ARG A 146 5.94 0.02 11.97
N GLU A 147 4.69 0.13 12.41
CA GLU A 147 4.37 0.34 13.83
C GLU A 147 3.96 -0.95 14.56
N HIS A 148 3.49 -1.98 13.85
CA HIS A 148 2.97 -3.20 14.46
C HIS A 148 4.00 -4.33 14.50
N ALA A 149 4.69 -4.46 15.64
CA ALA A 149 5.49 -5.64 15.93
C ALA A 149 4.58 -6.76 16.45
N CYS A 150 4.50 -7.88 15.74
CA CYS A 150 3.51 -8.92 16.03
C CYS A 150 4.12 -10.32 16.18
N SER A 151 3.52 -11.12 17.07
CA SER A 151 3.82 -12.54 17.18
C SER A 151 3.05 -13.36 16.14
N ALA A 152 3.51 -14.58 15.87
CA ALA A 152 2.89 -15.49 14.89
C ALA A 152 1.42 -15.82 15.19
N GLN A 153 1.00 -15.75 16.45
CA GLN A 153 -0.32 -16.22 16.90
C GLN A 153 -1.48 -15.26 16.59
N SER A 154 -1.21 -14.03 16.12
CA SER A 154 -2.26 -13.01 15.95
C SER A 154 -2.14 -12.19 14.66
N GLN A 155 -1.34 -12.65 13.70
CA GLN A 155 -1.11 -11.91 12.46
C GLN A 155 -2.36 -11.83 11.57
N VAL A 156 -3.09 -12.95 11.43
CA VAL A 156 -4.37 -12.98 10.69
C VAL A 156 -5.40 -12.03 11.30
N TYR A 157 -5.55 -12.08 12.64
CA TYR A 157 -6.45 -11.17 13.36
C TYR A 157 -6.06 -9.70 13.15
N SER A 158 -4.76 -9.40 13.21
CA SER A 158 -4.23 -8.04 12.99
C SER A 158 -4.55 -7.54 11.58
N PHE A 159 -4.43 -8.40 10.57
CA PHE A 159 -4.78 -8.06 9.20
C PHE A 159 -6.30 -7.89 9.01
N GLN A 160 -7.12 -8.78 9.57
CA GLN A 160 -8.57 -8.64 9.56
C GLN A 160 -9.02 -7.34 10.27
N PHE A 161 -8.35 -6.98 11.36
CA PHE A 161 -8.55 -5.70 12.04
C PHE A 161 -8.20 -4.52 11.13
N PHE A 162 -7.04 -4.55 10.46
CA PHE A 162 -6.63 -3.50 9.52
C PHE A 162 -7.66 -3.31 8.40
N LEU A 163 -8.14 -4.39 7.78
CA LEU A 163 -9.15 -4.32 6.72
C LEU A 163 -10.51 -3.80 7.23
N SER A 164 -10.99 -4.36 8.34
CA SER A 164 -12.34 -4.10 8.86
C SER A 164 -12.48 -2.77 9.61
N GLN A 165 -11.39 -2.25 10.20
CA GLN A 165 -11.42 -1.02 10.96
C GLN A 165 -10.71 0.09 10.19
N ASN A 166 -9.43 -0.07 9.88
CA ASN A 166 -8.63 1.03 9.33
C ASN A 166 -9.07 1.39 7.90
N LEU A 167 -9.16 0.40 6.99
CA LEU A 167 -9.52 0.68 5.60
C LEU A 167 -10.98 1.07 5.43
N ARG A 168 -11.90 0.53 6.25
CA ARG A 168 -13.31 0.95 6.23
C ARG A 168 -13.47 2.41 6.68
N LEU A 169 -12.78 2.80 7.76
CA LEU A 169 -12.76 4.19 8.21
C LEU A 169 -12.13 5.12 7.17
N LEU A 170 -11.05 4.68 6.52
CA LEU A 170 -10.43 5.42 5.43
C LEU A 170 -11.40 5.66 4.26
N ALA A 171 -12.14 4.63 3.83
CA ALA A 171 -13.10 4.76 2.74
C ALA A 171 -14.22 5.75 3.05
N ALA A 172 -14.77 5.70 4.28
CA ALA A 172 -15.77 6.64 4.75
C ALA A 172 -15.22 8.07 4.82
N ALA A 173 -14.06 8.28 5.46
CA ALA A 173 -13.46 9.60 5.60
C ALA A 173 -13.10 10.24 4.24
N LEU A 174 -12.66 9.44 3.26
CA LEU A 174 -12.43 9.93 1.90
C LEU A 174 -13.74 10.33 1.22
N ALA A 175 -14.81 9.55 1.38
CA ALA A 175 -16.13 9.88 0.85
C ALA A 175 -16.65 11.21 1.43
N ASP A 176 -16.56 11.37 2.75
CA ASP A 176 -16.97 12.60 3.45
C ASP A 176 -16.18 13.82 2.93
N SER A 177 -14.87 13.66 2.74
CA SER A 177 -14.01 14.75 2.25
C SER A 177 -14.34 15.19 0.82
N LEU A 178 -14.85 14.27 -0.02
CA LEU A 178 -15.19 14.54 -1.42
C LEU A 178 -16.64 15.00 -1.62
N SER A 179 -17.43 14.98 -0.55
CA SER A 179 -18.83 15.38 -0.57
C SER A 179 -19.22 16.19 0.68
N PRO A 180 -18.49 17.28 1.01
CA PRO A 180 -18.70 18.04 2.23
C PRO A 180 -20.10 18.68 2.26
N GLY A 181 -20.75 18.63 3.42
CA GLY A 181 -22.06 19.26 3.64
C GLY A 181 -23.25 18.52 3.02
N ASN A 182 -23.05 17.30 2.51
CA ASN A 182 -24.16 16.45 2.07
C ASN A 182 -24.97 15.93 3.29
N ALA A 183 -26.28 15.73 3.11
CA ALA A 183 -27.16 15.21 4.16
C ALA A 183 -27.32 13.67 4.12
N TRP A 184 -26.35 12.94 3.54
CA TRP A 184 -26.39 11.48 3.50
C TRP A 184 -26.29 10.92 4.94
N PRO A 185 -27.08 9.90 5.31
CA PRO A 185 -27.02 9.32 6.65
C PRO A 185 -25.65 8.69 6.95
N ASP A 186 -25.15 8.92 8.16
CA ASP A 186 -24.01 8.17 8.67
C ASP A 186 -24.34 6.68 8.69
N THR A 187 -23.57 5.90 7.94
CA THR A 187 -23.73 4.45 7.93
C THR A 187 -23.17 3.87 9.23
N GLU A 188 -23.85 2.90 9.83
CA GLU A 188 -23.32 2.21 11.00
C GLU A 188 -21.93 1.63 10.70
N ARG A 189 -20.93 2.03 11.49
CA ARG A 189 -19.52 1.67 11.28
C ARG A 189 -19.28 0.16 11.27
N ASN A 190 -20.14 -0.60 11.95
CA ASN A 190 -20.07 -2.06 12.06
C ASN A 190 -21.16 -2.78 11.24
N GLU A 191 -21.81 -2.10 10.28
CA GLU A 191 -22.79 -2.73 9.40
C GLU A 191 -22.16 -3.96 8.71
N GLN A 192 -22.84 -5.10 8.84
CA GLN A 192 -22.39 -6.38 8.29
C GLN A 192 -22.48 -6.37 6.77
N TRP A 193 -23.50 -5.68 6.23
CA TRP A 193 -23.78 -5.61 4.80
C TRP A 193 -23.82 -4.16 4.29
N PRO A 194 -22.67 -3.47 4.16
CA PRO A 194 -22.62 -2.04 3.85
C PRO A 194 -23.39 -1.65 2.59
N LEU A 195 -23.31 -2.44 1.51
CA LEU A 195 -24.07 -2.20 0.28
C LEU A 195 -25.58 -2.36 0.48
N ARG A 196 -26.00 -3.29 1.34
CA ARG A 196 -27.41 -3.46 1.66
C ARG A 196 -27.90 -2.29 2.50
N GLY A 197 -27.14 -1.86 3.50
CA GLY A 197 -27.41 -0.67 4.31
C GLY A 197 -27.59 0.56 3.42
N PHE A 198 -26.65 0.81 2.50
CA PHE A 198 -26.76 1.87 1.51
C PHE A 198 -28.04 1.78 0.66
N ALA A 199 -28.39 0.58 0.17
CA ALA A 199 -29.59 0.39 -0.64
C ALA A 199 -30.88 0.69 0.15
N ASP A 200 -30.92 0.28 1.42
CA ASP A 200 -32.04 0.54 2.32
C ASP A 200 -32.14 2.04 2.64
N ASP A 201 -31.02 2.72 2.88
CA ASP A 201 -30.95 4.16 3.09
C ASP A 201 -31.41 4.94 1.86
N ALA A 202 -30.92 4.59 0.67
CA ALA A 202 -31.34 5.18 -0.58
C ALA A 202 -32.86 5.05 -0.81
N CYS A 203 -33.44 3.88 -0.53
CA CYS A 203 -34.87 3.66 -0.63
C CYS A 203 -35.66 4.50 0.39
N ARG A 204 -35.15 4.61 1.62
CA ARG A 204 -35.76 5.41 2.69
C ARG A 204 -35.75 6.90 2.35
N ILE A 205 -34.63 7.43 1.85
CA ILE A 205 -34.46 8.83 1.46
C ILE A 205 -35.41 9.21 0.32
N THR A 206 -35.53 8.35 -0.69
CA THR A 206 -36.35 8.62 -1.89
C THR A 206 -37.83 8.24 -1.72
N GLY A 207 -38.17 7.48 -0.67
CA GLY A 207 -39.52 6.91 -0.50
C GLY A 207 -39.88 5.81 -1.50
N ILE A 208 -38.91 5.33 -2.29
CA ILE A 208 -39.13 4.29 -3.31
C ILE A 208 -38.74 2.94 -2.74
N SER A 209 -39.66 1.99 -2.75
CA SER A 209 -39.37 0.62 -2.33
C SER A 209 -38.51 -0.11 -3.38
N LEU A 210 -37.68 -1.05 -2.93
CA LEU A 210 -36.92 -1.94 -3.83
C LEU A 210 -37.84 -2.69 -4.80
N HIS A 211 -39.04 -3.08 -4.37
CA HIS A 211 -40.03 -3.71 -5.24
C HIS A 211 -40.39 -2.80 -6.42
N LYS A 212 -40.71 -1.52 -6.15
CA LYS A 212 -41.02 -0.54 -7.20
C LYS A 212 -39.84 -0.29 -8.12
N LEU A 213 -38.61 -0.27 -7.57
CA LEU A 213 -37.38 -0.18 -8.37
C LEU A 213 -37.21 -1.39 -9.32
N HIS A 214 -37.53 -2.60 -8.88
CA HIS A 214 -37.48 -3.79 -9.74
C HIS A 214 -38.52 -3.75 -10.87
N GLN A 215 -39.70 -3.20 -10.61
CA GLN A 215 -40.73 -2.99 -11.64
C GLN A 215 -40.29 -1.92 -12.65
N TYR A 216 -39.66 -0.83 -12.18
CA TYR A 216 -39.05 0.18 -13.05
C TYR A 216 -38.04 -0.43 -14.01
N HIS A 217 -37.14 -1.31 -13.52
CA HIS A 217 -36.17 -1.99 -14.39
C HIS A 217 -36.82 -2.90 -15.43
N ALA A 218 -37.92 -3.57 -15.12
CA ALA A 218 -38.65 -4.37 -16.09
C ALA A 218 -39.29 -3.49 -17.16
N PHE A 219 -39.92 -2.38 -16.75
CA PHE A 219 -40.51 -1.42 -17.66
C PHE A 219 -39.49 -0.77 -18.61
N GLN A 220 -38.30 -0.43 -18.12
CA GLN A 220 -37.23 0.15 -18.94
C GLN A 220 -36.69 -0.82 -20.02
N GLN A 221 -36.73 -2.13 -19.77
CA GLN A 221 -36.34 -3.13 -20.78
C GLN A 221 -37.32 -3.18 -21.95
N GLU A 222 -38.61 -2.94 -21.69
CA GLU A 222 -39.63 -2.86 -22.73
C GLU A 222 -39.60 -1.51 -23.46
N LYS A 223 -39.43 -0.41 -22.72
CA LYS A 223 -39.40 0.96 -23.25
C LYS A 223 -38.39 1.83 -22.47
N PRO A 224 -37.23 2.17 -23.06
CA PRO A 224 -36.18 2.93 -22.38
C PRO A 224 -36.53 4.42 -22.31
N LEU A 225 -37.31 4.80 -21.30
CA LEU A 225 -37.79 6.17 -21.07
C LEU A 225 -37.00 6.91 -19.98
N LYS A 226 -36.05 6.25 -19.31
CA LYS A 226 -35.24 6.79 -18.20
C LYS A 226 -36.12 7.52 -17.17
N GLU A 227 -35.77 8.74 -16.77
CA GLU A 227 -36.52 9.59 -15.82
C GLU A 227 -38.02 9.67 -16.15
N GLN A 228 -38.38 9.79 -17.43
CA GLN A 228 -39.78 9.93 -17.85
C GLN A 228 -40.63 8.70 -17.55
N ALA A 229 -40.02 7.53 -17.28
CA ALA A 229 -40.75 6.35 -16.87
C ALA A 229 -41.36 6.50 -15.47
N TRP A 230 -40.78 7.30 -14.58
CA TRP A 230 -41.33 7.51 -13.24
C TRP A 230 -42.68 8.23 -13.25
N ASN A 231 -43.01 8.91 -14.36
CA ASN A 231 -44.32 9.52 -14.60
C ASN A 231 -45.38 8.53 -15.11
N ARG A 232 -45.02 7.26 -15.32
CA ARG A 232 -45.92 6.20 -15.78
C ARG A 232 -46.29 5.30 -14.62
N ASP A 233 -47.50 4.73 -14.68
CA ASP A 233 -47.87 3.66 -13.78
C ASP A 233 -47.34 2.32 -14.31
N PHE A 234 -46.44 1.72 -13.55
CA PHE A 234 -45.88 0.39 -13.81
C PHE A 234 -46.08 -0.55 -12.62
N THR A 235 -47.09 -0.28 -11.76
CA THR A 235 -47.44 -1.17 -10.64
C THR A 235 -47.91 -2.56 -11.07
N SER A 236 -48.44 -2.69 -12.30
CA SER A 236 -48.82 -3.95 -12.92
C SER A 236 -47.67 -4.68 -13.61
N GLN A 237 -46.49 -4.07 -13.70
CA GLN A 237 -45.32 -4.69 -14.32
C GLN A 237 -44.75 -5.79 -13.43
N LEU A 238 -44.25 -6.85 -14.07
CA LEU A 238 -43.49 -7.90 -13.39
C LEU A 238 -42.19 -7.32 -12.82
N VAL A 239 -41.66 -7.95 -11.77
CA VAL A 239 -40.36 -7.55 -11.22
C VAL A 239 -39.23 -8.04 -12.10
N ASN A 240 -38.24 -7.18 -12.35
CA ASN A 240 -37.04 -7.59 -13.08
C ASN A 240 -36.19 -8.56 -12.25
N THR A 241 -36.12 -9.82 -12.68
CA THR A 241 -35.40 -10.89 -11.98
C THR A 241 -33.91 -10.60 -11.80
N GLN A 242 -33.25 -9.96 -12.77
CA GLN A 242 -31.82 -9.64 -12.66
C GLN A 242 -31.56 -8.61 -11.55
N SER A 243 -32.33 -7.51 -11.53
CA SER A 243 -32.24 -6.49 -10.51
C SER A 243 -32.53 -7.05 -9.10
N LYS A 244 -33.51 -7.96 -8.98
CA LYS A 244 -33.81 -8.67 -7.73
C LYS A 244 -32.63 -9.51 -7.27
N GLN A 245 -32.04 -10.30 -8.18
CA GLN A 245 -30.86 -11.11 -7.87
C GLN A 245 -29.66 -10.27 -7.44
N VAL A 246 -29.46 -9.08 -8.01
CA VAL A 246 -28.39 -8.16 -7.59
C VAL A 246 -28.62 -7.70 -6.15
N ILE A 247 -29.84 -7.28 -5.81
CA ILE A 247 -30.20 -6.84 -4.45
C ILE A 247 -30.08 -7.98 -3.42
N ASP A 248 -30.51 -9.20 -3.79
CA ASP A 248 -30.41 -10.37 -2.91
C ASP A 248 -28.94 -10.77 -2.64
N ARG A 249 -28.02 -10.45 -3.55
CA ARG A 249 -26.57 -10.69 -3.36
C ARG A 249 -25.91 -9.73 -2.38
N LEU A 250 -26.53 -8.58 -2.09
CA LEU A 250 -25.94 -7.59 -1.16
C LEU A 250 -25.85 -8.11 0.29
N ARG A 251 -26.60 -9.17 0.62
CA ARG A 251 -26.57 -9.86 1.93
C ARG A 251 -25.71 -11.12 1.93
N LYS A 252 -24.80 -11.26 0.96
CA LYS A 252 -23.94 -12.43 0.80
C LYS A 252 -22.47 -12.02 0.79
N HIS A 253 -21.61 -12.90 1.30
CA HIS A 253 -20.15 -12.77 1.21
C HIS A 253 -19.68 -13.08 -0.23
N SER A 254 -20.12 -12.26 -1.17
CA SER A 254 -19.69 -12.31 -2.57
C SER A 254 -19.21 -10.94 -2.99
N ARG A 255 -18.08 -10.90 -3.69
CA ARG A 255 -17.53 -9.66 -4.25
C ARG A 255 -18.54 -9.05 -5.22
N MET A 256 -18.77 -7.76 -5.05
CA MET A 256 -19.69 -7.00 -5.89
C MET A 256 -18.89 -6.15 -6.88
N LYS A 257 -19.44 -6.00 -8.09
CA LYS A 257 -18.88 -5.13 -9.13
C LYS A 257 -19.70 -3.86 -9.22
N TRP A 258 -19.01 -2.73 -9.41
CA TRP A 258 -19.64 -1.43 -9.56
C TRP A 258 -20.66 -1.41 -10.70
N GLU A 259 -20.28 -1.96 -11.87
CA GLU A 259 -21.11 -2.00 -13.08
C GLU A 259 -22.36 -2.88 -12.94
N THR A 260 -22.40 -3.74 -11.93
CA THR A 260 -23.57 -4.58 -11.64
C THR A 260 -24.47 -3.91 -10.60
N PHE A 261 -23.87 -3.39 -9.54
CA PHE A 261 -24.61 -2.81 -8.42
C PHE A 261 -25.14 -1.41 -8.73
N TYR A 262 -24.26 -0.49 -9.16
CA TYR A 262 -24.62 0.92 -9.28
C TYR A 262 -25.76 1.19 -10.26
N PRO A 263 -25.77 0.62 -11.49
CA PRO A 263 -26.90 0.82 -12.42
C PRO A 263 -28.24 0.29 -11.88
N THR A 264 -28.21 -0.65 -10.94
CA THR A 264 -29.44 -1.17 -10.30
C THR A 264 -30.07 -0.12 -9.39
N LEU A 265 -29.27 0.70 -8.68
CA LEU A 265 -29.75 1.72 -7.76
C LEU A 265 -29.75 3.15 -8.33
N GLN A 266 -28.97 3.41 -9.38
CA GLN A 266 -28.86 4.71 -10.03
C GLN A 266 -30.22 5.36 -10.36
N PRO A 267 -31.28 4.64 -10.78
CA PRO A 267 -32.58 5.28 -11.02
C PRO A 267 -33.21 5.98 -9.82
N LEU A 268 -32.74 5.72 -8.60
CA LEU A 268 -33.17 6.44 -7.40
C LEU A 268 -32.68 7.91 -7.40
N THR A 269 -31.64 8.25 -8.18
CA THR A 269 -31.09 9.62 -8.20
C THR A 269 -32.10 10.65 -8.68
N TYR A 270 -33.05 10.26 -9.54
CA TYR A 270 -34.14 11.11 -10.02
C TYR A 270 -35.10 11.59 -8.93
N HIS A 271 -35.07 10.97 -7.75
CA HIS A 271 -35.96 11.27 -6.62
C HIS A 271 -35.19 11.68 -5.36
N LEU A 272 -33.92 12.05 -5.48
CA LEU A 272 -33.17 12.56 -4.35
C LEU A 272 -33.71 13.94 -3.91
N PRO A 273 -33.77 14.20 -2.60
CA PRO A 273 -34.03 15.55 -2.09
C PRO A 273 -32.95 16.54 -2.56
N GLU A 274 -33.29 17.83 -2.66
CA GLU A 274 -32.35 18.88 -3.07
C GLU A 274 -31.07 18.93 -2.23
N ALA A 275 -31.15 18.53 -0.96
CA ALA A 275 -30.01 18.47 -0.04
C ALA A 275 -28.99 17.35 -0.35
N ILE A 276 -29.30 16.41 -1.26
CA ILE A 276 -28.45 15.28 -1.62
C ILE A 276 -28.25 15.25 -3.14
N GLY A 277 -27.07 15.68 -3.58
CA GLY A 277 -26.72 15.64 -5.01
C GLY A 277 -26.39 14.23 -5.52
N GLU A 278 -26.54 14.03 -6.83
CA GLU A 278 -26.21 12.75 -7.50
C GLU A 278 -24.74 12.33 -7.29
N LYS A 279 -23.83 13.31 -7.24
CA LYS A 279 -22.41 13.06 -6.94
C LYS A 279 -22.23 12.45 -5.55
N ALA A 280 -22.94 12.96 -4.54
CA ALA A 280 -22.89 12.42 -3.18
C ALA A 280 -23.47 11.01 -3.12
N PHE A 281 -24.55 10.73 -3.86
CA PHE A 281 -25.10 9.38 -4.00
C PHE A 281 -24.06 8.40 -4.57
N ALA A 282 -23.38 8.79 -5.66
CA ALA A 282 -22.35 7.95 -6.29
C ALA A 282 -21.15 7.70 -5.38
N ILE A 283 -20.66 8.74 -4.70
CA ILE A 283 -19.55 8.65 -3.74
C ILE A 283 -19.88 7.70 -2.58
N ASN A 284 -21.05 7.87 -1.96
CA ASN A 284 -21.48 7.01 -0.84
C ASN A 284 -21.75 5.57 -1.29
N ALA A 285 -22.34 5.38 -2.47
CA ALA A 285 -22.53 4.06 -3.06
C ALA A 285 -21.19 3.34 -3.28
N PHE A 286 -20.18 4.08 -3.77
CA PHE A 286 -18.86 3.54 -4.04
C PHE A 286 -18.08 3.23 -2.75
N ALA A 287 -18.19 4.07 -1.73
CA ALA A 287 -17.64 3.80 -0.40
C ALA A 287 -18.27 2.54 0.21
N ALA A 288 -19.59 2.36 0.08
CA ALA A 288 -20.28 1.15 0.51
C ALA A 288 -19.82 -0.10 -0.26
N LEU A 289 -19.53 0.02 -1.56
CA LEU A 289 -18.92 -1.05 -2.36
C LEU A 289 -17.56 -1.47 -1.82
N ILE A 290 -16.69 -0.50 -1.57
CA ILE A 290 -15.36 -0.76 -0.98
C ILE A 290 -15.51 -1.48 0.36
N ALA A 291 -16.34 -0.95 1.26
CA ALA A 291 -16.56 -1.52 2.59
C ALA A 291 -17.13 -2.96 2.53
N HIS A 292 -18.08 -3.22 1.62
CA HIS A 292 -18.62 -4.56 1.41
C HIS A 292 -17.56 -5.53 0.92
N ASN A 293 -16.77 -5.15 -0.08
CA ASN A 293 -15.71 -6.01 -0.60
C ASN A 293 -14.59 -6.24 0.43
N LEU A 294 -14.27 -5.24 1.28
CA LEU A 294 -13.38 -5.43 2.44
C LEU A 294 -13.94 -6.47 3.42
N ASN A 295 -15.24 -6.42 3.74
CA ASN A 295 -15.87 -7.44 4.60
C ASN A 295 -15.80 -8.84 3.99
N VAL A 296 -15.90 -8.97 2.65
CA VAL A 296 -15.69 -10.25 1.96
C VAL A 296 -14.25 -10.73 2.16
N HIS A 297 -13.24 -9.86 2.03
CA HIS A 297 -11.84 -10.24 2.29
C HIS A 297 -11.59 -10.62 3.75
N VAL A 298 -12.21 -9.93 4.71
CA VAL A 298 -12.13 -10.27 6.13
C VAL A 298 -12.71 -11.67 6.39
N ALA A 299 -13.86 -11.98 5.78
CA ALA A 299 -14.49 -13.29 5.88
C ALA A 299 -13.66 -14.39 5.16
N ASP A 300 -13.04 -14.08 4.02
CA ASP A 300 -12.11 -14.97 3.32
C ASP A 300 -10.91 -15.35 4.21
N CYS A 301 -10.48 -14.47 5.13
CA CYS A 301 -9.40 -14.77 6.09
C CYS A 301 -9.83 -15.70 7.25
N GLY A 302 -11.13 -15.90 7.47
CA GLY A 302 -11.67 -16.73 8.54
C GLY A 302 -12.56 -15.97 9.53
N PRO A 303 -12.97 -16.61 10.65
CA PRO A 303 -13.80 -15.98 11.66
C PRO A 303 -13.13 -14.74 12.26
N PHE A 304 -13.88 -13.64 12.34
CA PHE A 304 -13.40 -12.39 12.93
C PHE A 304 -14.50 -11.77 13.78
N ALA A 305 -14.15 -11.46 15.03
CA ALA A 305 -14.97 -10.64 15.90
C ALA A 305 -14.23 -9.31 16.08
N PRO A 306 -14.77 -8.19 15.59
CA PRO A 306 -14.14 -6.90 15.85
C PRO A 306 -14.11 -6.65 17.36
N PRO A 307 -13.05 -6.03 17.89
CA PRO A 307 -13.03 -5.68 19.30
C PRO A 307 -14.21 -4.76 19.60
N VAL A 308 -14.92 -5.04 20.70
CA VAL A 308 -16.01 -4.20 21.19
C VAL A 308 -15.40 -2.88 21.67
N LYS A 309 -15.12 -1.96 20.75
CA LYS A 309 -14.76 -0.60 21.14
C LYS A 309 -16.01 0.03 21.72
N GLY A 310 -15.99 0.30 23.03
CA GLY A 310 -16.78 1.40 23.59
C GLY A 310 -16.53 2.60 22.72
N GLY A 311 -17.60 3.22 22.22
CA GLY A 311 -17.54 4.22 21.16
C GLY A 311 -16.40 5.20 21.42
N LEU A 312 -15.45 5.29 20.49
CA LEU A 312 -14.62 6.49 20.42
C LEU A 312 -15.60 7.65 20.32
N PRO A 313 -15.53 8.66 21.20
CA PRO A 313 -16.48 9.75 21.17
C PRO A 313 -16.50 10.35 19.76
N PRO A 314 -17.69 10.55 19.17
CA PRO A 314 -17.80 11.20 17.88
C PRO A 314 -17.27 12.63 18.05
N GLY A 315 -16.26 13.01 17.26
CA GLY A 315 -15.75 14.39 17.25
C GLY A 315 -14.24 14.60 17.42
N LEU A 316 -13.39 13.58 17.37
CA LEU A 316 -11.94 13.80 17.34
C LEU A 316 -11.30 13.27 16.05
N VAL A 317 -11.03 14.25 15.19
CA VAL A 317 -10.23 14.23 13.97
C VAL A 317 -11.01 13.86 12.69
N GLU A 318 -12.01 14.69 12.42
CA GLU A 318 -12.50 14.91 11.06
C GLU A 318 -11.47 15.76 10.30
N HIS A 319 -10.89 15.14 9.26
CA HIS A 319 -10.31 15.71 8.04
C HIS A 319 -8.84 15.30 7.74
N SER A 320 -8.68 14.85 6.48
CA SER A 320 -7.54 14.24 5.78
C SER A 320 -6.92 12.95 6.36
N HIS A 321 -7.71 11.89 6.36
CA HIS A 321 -7.25 10.50 6.50
C HIS A 321 -6.40 9.99 5.31
N SER A 322 -6.17 10.77 4.26
CA SER A 322 -5.50 10.26 3.05
C SER A 322 -4.00 10.01 3.22
N ILE A 323 -3.32 10.77 4.09
CA ILE A 323 -1.88 10.63 4.35
C ILE A 323 -1.69 9.97 5.75
N PRO A 324 -0.82 8.96 5.87
CA PRO A 324 -0.41 8.39 7.15
C PRO A 324 0.16 9.44 8.10
N SER A 325 -0.05 9.25 9.40
CA SER A 325 0.36 10.24 10.40
C SER A 325 1.87 10.26 10.60
N SER A 326 2.54 9.09 10.55
CA SER A 326 4.00 8.99 10.58
C SER A 326 4.65 9.74 9.43
N ASP A 327 4.05 9.69 8.24
CA ASP A 327 4.59 10.33 7.04
C ASP A 327 4.49 11.86 7.16
N LEU A 328 3.40 12.38 7.74
CA LEU A 328 3.27 13.81 8.04
C LEU A 328 4.26 14.29 9.10
N LEU A 329 4.49 13.48 10.15
CA LEU A 329 5.48 13.78 11.18
C LEU A 329 6.91 13.77 10.62
N ASP A 330 7.22 12.80 9.74
CA ASP A 330 8.49 12.74 9.03
C ASP A 330 8.74 14.04 8.22
N LEU A 331 7.73 14.57 7.54
CA LEU A 331 7.83 15.85 6.82
C LEU A 331 8.06 17.03 7.78
N LEU A 332 7.36 17.06 8.92
CA LEU A 332 7.55 18.09 9.95
C LEU A 332 8.96 18.08 10.53
N PHE A 333 9.52 16.90 10.84
CA PHE A 333 10.89 16.80 11.37
C PHE A 333 11.97 17.24 10.37
N ASN A 334 11.63 17.33 9.09
CA ASN A 334 12.55 17.78 8.04
C ASN A 334 12.22 19.20 7.54
N ASP A 335 11.39 19.95 8.27
CA ASP A 335 11.00 21.34 7.95
C ASP A 335 10.43 21.53 6.53
N TYR A 336 9.79 20.50 5.96
CA TYR A 336 9.17 20.62 4.64
C TYR A 336 7.85 21.40 4.71
N PRO A 337 7.54 22.23 3.68
CA PRO A 337 6.27 22.92 3.62
C PRO A 337 5.12 21.91 3.48
N ILE A 338 4.15 21.98 4.39
CA ILE A 338 2.94 21.16 4.33
C ILE A 338 1.82 22.05 3.81
N GLY A 339 1.26 21.69 2.65
CA GLY A 339 0.16 22.45 2.02
C GLY A 339 -1.14 22.49 2.83
N HIS A 340 -1.17 21.87 4.01
CA HIS A 340 -2.32 21.74 4.87
C HIS A 340 -1.93 21.80 6.37
N GLU A 341 -1.63 23.00 6.87
CA GLU A 341 -1.16 23.23 8.25
C GLU A 341 -2.07 22.64 9.34
N ALA A 342 -3.39 22.68 9.15
CA ALA A 342 -4.36 22.11 10.09
C ALA A 342 -4.19 20.58 10.29
N PHE A 343 -3.79 19.86 9.24
CA PHE A 343 -3.58 18.40 9.31
C PHE A 343 -2.24 18.06 9.95
N ALA A 344 -1.22 18.87 9.70
CA ALA A 344 0.07 18.74 10.37
C ALA A 344 -0.06 18.86 11.89
N GLN A 345 -0.90 19.78 12.37
CA GLN A 345 -1.17 19.97 13.80
C GLN A 345 -1.87 18.77 14.46
N GLN A 346 -2.65 18.00 13.70
CA GLN A 346 -3.37 16.82 14.20
C GLN A 346 -2.59 15.50 14.06
N ALA A 347 -1.50 15.49 13.30
CA ALA A 347 -0.71 14.29 13.07
C ALA A 347 -0.20 13.62 14.37
N PRO A 348 0.28 14.35 15.40
CA PRO A 348 0.72 13.71 16.65
C PRO A 348 -0.38 12.94 17.38
N SER A 349 -1.59 13.52 17.51
CA SER A 349 -2.69 12.89 18.25
C SER A 349 -3.26 11.68 17.51
N ARG A 350 -3.34 11.77 16.17
CA ARG A 350 -3.71 10.64 15.31
C ARG A 350 -2.69 9.51 15.41
N PHE A 351 -1.41 9.83 15.35
CA PHE A 351 -0.34 8.84 15.45
C PHE A 351 -0.38 8.13 16.82
N GLN A 352 -0.54 8.88 17.91
CA GLN A 352 -0.71 8.29 19.24
C GLN A 352 -1.93 7.35 19.30
N THR A 353 -3.07 7.77 18.73
CA THR A 353 -4.28 6.94 18.66
C THR A 353 -4.04 5.64 17.89
N LEU A 354 -3.29 5.68 16.78
CA LEU A 354 -2.88 4.49 16.04
C LEU A 354 -2.02 3.57 16.91
N LEU A 355 -1.00 4.10 17.59
CA LEU A 355 -0.13 3.32 18.46
C LEU A 355 -0.89 2.65 19.60
N ASP A 356 -1.84 3.35 20.22
CA ASP A 356 -2.67 2.79 21.29
C ASP A 356 -3.53 1.63 20.78
N GLN A 357 -4.07 1.74 19.56
CA GLN A 357 -4.82 0.65 18.93
C GLN A 357 -3.94 -0.55 18.60
N ILE A 358 -2.74 -0.32 18.05
CA ILE A 358 -1.76 -1.36 17.75
C ILE A 358 -1.36 -2.11 19.02
N ARG A 359 -1.06 -1.39 20.11
CA ARG A 359 -0.70 -1.97 21.42
C ARG A 359 -1.85 -2.74 22.07
N ALA A 360 -3.10 -2.42 21.72
CA ALA A 360 -4.29 -3.12 22.19
C ALA A 360 -4.58 -4.41 21.40
N LEU A 361 -3.92 -4.65 20.25
CA LEU A 361 -4.11 -5.88 19.50
C LEU A 361 -3.61 -7.11 20.28
N PRO A 362 -4.30 -8.26 20.17
CA PRO A 362 -3.86 -9.51 20.78
C PRO A 362 -2.43 -9.86 20.37
N SER A 363 -1.63 -10.27 21.35
CA SER A 363 -0.25 -10.75 21.13
C SER A 363 0.66 -9.76 20.39
N SER A 364 0.38 -8.45 20.51
CA SER A 364 1.27 -7.36 20.07
C SER A 364 2.55 -7.38 20.90
N LEU A 365 3.69 -7.48 20.22
CA LEU A 365 5.01 -7.43 20.86
C LEU A 365 5.34 -6.02 21.35
N ASN A 366 4.71 -4.99 20.78
CA ASN A 366 4.90 -3.60 21.20
C ASN A 366 4.62 -3.43 22.70
N ARG A 367 3.54 -4.05 23.20
CA ARG A 367 3.15 -3.97 24.61
C ARG A 367 4.01 -4.86 25.50
N VAL A 368 4.32 -6.07 25.05
CA VAL A 368 5.05 -7.07 25.85
C VAL A 368 6.49 -6.64 26.12
N SER A 369 7.11 -5.92 25.17
CA SER A 369 8.54 -5.61 25.17
C SER A 369 8.83 -4.11 25.30
N ASP A 370 7.81 -3.30 25.62
CA ASP A 370 7.89 -1.83 25.68
C ASP A 370 8.59 -1.24 24.44
N ILE A 371 8.24 -1.74 23.24
CA ILE A 371 8.90 -1.35 21.99
C ILE A 371 8.49 0.08 21.63
N PRO A 372 9.44 1.00 21.36
CA PRO A 372 9.14 2.37 20.97
C PRO A 372 8.57 2.38 19.56
N ASP A 373 7.90 3.47 19.18
CA ASP A 373 7.44 3.64 17.80
C ASP A 373 8.62 3.89 16.83
N SER A 374 8.33 3.80 15.53
CA SER A 374 9.36 3.91 14.51
C SER A 374 10.03 5.30 14.48
N LEU A 375 9.32 6.36 14.87
CA LEU A 375 9.86 7.72 14.93
C LEU A 375 10.82 7.88 16.11
N GLU A 376 10.51 7.31 17.27
CA GLU A 376 11.43 7.30 18.42
C GLU A 376 12.72 6.55 18.13
N LEU A 377 12.62 5.42 17.44
CA LEU A 377 13.80 4.65 17.02
C LEU A 377 14.63 5.40 15.97
N ALA A 378 13.99 6.07 15.02
CA ALA A 378 14.67 6.82 13.96
C ALA A 378 15.31 8.13 14.44
N TYR A 379 14.60 8.91 15.28
CA TYR A 379 14.98 10.30 15.60
C TYR A 379 15.48 10.53 17.03
N LYS A 380 15.07 9.71 18.01
CA LYS A 380 15.41 9.93 19.44
C LYS A 380 16.56 9.05 19.95
N GLY A 381 17.23 8.31 19.06
CA GLY A 381 18.36 7.45 19.44
C GLY A 381 17.96 6.21 20.25
N GLN A 382 16.67 5.90 20.39
CA GLN A 382 16.20 4.75 21.17
C GLN A 382 16.61 3.40 20.56
N HIS A 383 17.01 3.37 19.29
CA HIS A 383 17.51 2.16 18.63
C HIS A 383 18.77 1.58 19.31
N ARG A 384 19.62 2.40 19.96
CA ARG A 384 20.89 1.92 20.55
C ARG A 384 20.70 0.84 21.62
N ARG A 385 19.62 0.91 22.40
CA ARG A 385 19.28 -0.12 23.40
C ARG A 385 19.08 -1.51 22.78
N PHE A 386 18.71 -1.56 21.50
CA PHE A 386 18.52 -2.78 20.72
C PHE A 386 19.82 -3.25 20.04
N ILE A 387 20.81 -2.36 19.89
CA ILE A 387 22.11 -2.69 19.31
C ILE A 387 23.05 -3.27 20.38
N GLU A 388 23.09 -2.65 21.56
CA GLU A 388 24.13 -2.90 22.59
C GLU A 388 23.67 -3.83 23.73
N GLY A 389 22.37 -3.93 24.02
CA GLY A 389 21.87 -4.62 25.23
C GLY A 389 21.30 -6.02 24.98
N ASN A 390 21.19 -6.87 26.01
CA ASN A 390 20.51 -8.19 25.92
C ASN A 390 18.97 -8.08 25.96
N TRP A 391 18.41 -7.17 25.17
CA TRP A 391 16.97 -6.88 25.12
C TRP A 391 16.14 -8.10 24.70
N HIS A 392 16.67 -8.96 23.82
CA HIS A 392 15.99 -10.16 23.36
C HIS A 392 15.91 -11.25 24.45
N ALA A 393 16.80 -11.22 25.45
CA ALA A 393 16.77 -12.17 26.58
C ALA A 393 15.56 -11.96 27.50
N ALA A 394 14.95 -10.77 27.48
CA ALA A 394 13.69 -10.51 28.18
C ALA A 394 12.47 -11.16 27.49
N LEU A 395 12.63 -11.66 26.25
CA LEU A 395 11.55 -12.24 25.44
C LEU A 395 11.59 -13.77 25.49
N MET A 396 11.27 -14.33 26.67
CA MET A 396 11.30 -15.77 26.98
C MET A 396 10.52 -16.67 25.98
N HIS A 397 9.61 -16.11 25.19
CA HIS A 397 8.85 -16.79 24.13
C HIS A 397 8.77 -15.94 22.83
N GLY A 398 9.83 -15.21 22.50
CA GLY A 398 9.88 -14.38 21.30
C GLY A 398 9.78 -15.17 19.99
N PRO A 399 9.27 -14.56 18.90
CA PRO A 399 9.32 -15.17 17.57
C PRO A 399 10.76 -15.50 17.13
N ASN A 400 10.92 -16.55 16.32
CA ASN A 400 12.23 -17.09 15.96
C ASN A 400 13.19 -16.05 15.35
N TRP A 401 12.68 -15.11 14.55
CA TRP A 401 13.51 -14.06 13.93
C TRP A 401 14.28 -13.21 14.94
N LEU A 402 13.77 -13.06 16.18
CA LEU A 402 14.46 -12.36 17.26
C LEU A 402 15.64 -13.17 17.80
N ASN A 403 15.48 -14.49 17.90
CA ASN A 403 16.55 -15.38 18.33
C ASN A 403 17.66 -15.42 17.27
N GLU A 404 17.29 -15.55 16.00
CA GLU A 404 18.21 -15.45 14.87
C GLU A 404 18.94 -14.10 14.88
N TRP A 405 18.22 -12.99 15.10
CA TRP A 405 18.86 -11.69 15.20
C TRP A 405 19.83 -11.59 16.39
N GLY A 406 19.45 -12.11 17.57
CA GLY A 406 20.33 -12.18 18.74
C GLY A 406 21.61 -12.96 18.45
N GLN A 407 21.49 -14.14 17.84
CA GLN A 407 22.62 -14.99 17.45
C GLN A 407 23.51 -14.33 16.38
N ALA A 408 22.90 -13.68 15.38
CA ALA A 408 23.62 -12.93 14.36
C ALA A 408 24.49 -11.84 14.98
N ARG A 409 23.93 -11.12 15.94
CA ARG A 409 24.61 -10.06 16.67
C ARG A 409 25.77 -10.61 17.52
N GLU A 410 25.53 -11.68 18.28
CA GLU A 410 26.58 -12.31 19.10
C GLU A 410 27.75 -12.79 18.23
N ALA A 411 27.46 -13.47 17.12
CA ALA A 411 28.47 -13.92 16.16
C ALA A 411 29.21 -12.72 15.52
N MET A 412 28.49 -11.65 15.17
CA MET A 412 29.07 -10.42 14.62
C MET A 412 30.08 -9.80 15.58
N PHE A 413 29.77 -9.68 16.87
CA PHE A 413 30.69 -9.14 17.86
C PHE A 413 31.81 -10.12 18.27
N ALA A 414 31.59 -11.42 18.12
CA ALA A 414 32.62 -12.44 18.31
C ALA A 414 33.60 -12.55 17.11
N GLY A 415 33.31 -11.87 16.00
CA GLY A 415 34.12 -11.92 14.77
C GLY A 415 33.87 -13.14 13.88
N ASP A 416 32.82 -13.93 14.14
CA ASP A 416 32.42 -15.06 13.30
C ASP A 416 31.49 -14.58 12.17
N SER A 417 32.09 -14.06 11.10
CA SER A 417 31.36 -13.47 9.97
C SER A 417 30.42 -14.46 9.27
N LEU A 418 30.77 -15.75 9.18
CA LEU A 418 29.96 -16.73 8.46
C LEU A 418 28.69 -17.08 9.27
N LEU A 419 28.86 -17.29 10.57
CA LEU A 419 27.73 -17.54 11.47
C LEU A 419 26.82 -16.31 11.56
N ALA A 420 27.40 -15.12 11.67
CA ALA A 420 26.66 -13.85 11.66
C ALA A 420 25.83 -13.70 10.37
N LEU A 421 26.44 -13.92 9.20
CA LEU A 421 25.76 -13.84 7.91
C LEU A 421 24.58 -14.81 7.82
N THR A 422 24.76 -16.04 8.28
CA THR A 422 23.73 -17.09 8.24
C THR A 422 22.50 -16.69 9.06
N HIS A 423 22.73 -16.24 10.29
CA HIS A 423 21.66 -15.82 11.17
C HIS A 423 21.02 -14.49 10.72
N PHE A 424 21.79 -13.52 10.21
CA PHE A 424 21.22 -12.28 9.65
C PHE A 424 20.29 -12.54 8.46
N LYS A 425 20.67 -13.45 7.54
CA LYS A 425 19.81 -13.81 6.40
C LYS A 425 18.51 -14.45 6.87
N THR A 426 18.58 -15.36 7.83
CA THR A 426 17.40 -16.04 8.40
C THR A 426 16.50 -15.06 9.14
N ALA A 427 17.09 -14.17 9.97
CA ALA A 427 16.37 -13.13 10.68
C ALA A 427 15.68 -12.15 9.72
N LEU A 428 16.37 -11.69 8.68
CA LEU A 428 15.81 -10.76 7.68
C LEU A 428 14.56 -11.35 7.06
N GLU A 429 14.64 -12.58 6.54
CA GLU A 429 13.50 -13.22 5.87
C GLU A 429 12.29 -13.38 6.79
N GLN A 430 12.52 -13.80 8.03
CA GLN A 430 11.44 -14.03 9.00
C GLN A 430 10.90 -12.74 9.66
N SER A 431 11.65 -11.64 9.61
CA SER A 431 11.29 -10.34 10.22
C SER A 431 10.39 -9.47 9.34
N LYS A 432 10.38 -9.72 8.02
CA LYS A 432 9.55 -8.99 7.06
C LYS A 432 8.08 -9.04 7.50
N TYR A 433 7.46 -7.86 7.51
CA TYR A 433 6.06 -7.62 7.86
C TYR A 433 5.67 -7.84 9.33
N VAL A 434 6.62 -8.26 10.18
CA VAL A 434 6.30 -8.64 11.58
C VAL A 434 7.17 -7.95 12.61
N ALA A 435 8.33 -7.41 12.21
CA ALA A 435 9.25 -6.73 13.10
C ALA A 435 8.75 -5.37 13.60
N GLY A 436 7.87 -4.71 12.85
CA GLY A 436 7.43 -3.37 13.19
C GLY A 436 8.61 -2.41 13.39
N PRO A 437 8.59 -1.60 14.46
CA PRO A 437 9.62 -0.59 14.68
C PRO A 437 11.03 -1.20 14.82
N LEU A 438 11.14 -2.44 15.30
CA LEU A 438 12.41 -3.13 15.51
C LEU A 438 13.19 -3.38 14.22
N PHE A 439 12.55 -3.26 13.05
CA PHE A 439 13.27 -3.36 11.78
C PHE A 439 14.31 -2.25 11.62
N ILE A 440 14.14 -1.08 12.24
CA ILE A 440 15.12 0.02 12.19
C ILE A 440 16.47 -0.38 12.82
N PRO A 441 16.54 -0.76 14.11
CA PRO A 441 17.79 -1.23 14.70
C PRO A 441 18.36 -2.47 14.00
N PHE A 442 17.50 -3.41 13.57
CA PHE A 442 17.93 -4.58 12.80
C PHE A 442 18.64 -4.17 11.49
N TYR A 443 18.02 -3.28 10.72
CA TYR A 443 18.56 -2.74 9.46
C TYR A 443 19.92 -2.07 9.68
N ILE A 444 20.06 -1.24 10.72
CA ILE A 444 21.32 -0.59 11.07
C ILE A 444 22.42 -1.64 11.31
N GLN A 445 22.15 -2.71 12.07
CA GLN A 445 23.13 -3.74 12.36
C GLN A 445 23.50 -4.57 11.12
N ALA A 446 22.51 -4.99 10.32
CA ALA A 446 22.75 -5.73 9.09
C ALA A 446 23.60 -4.92 8.10
N CYS A 447 23.30 -3.63 7.93
CA CYS A 447 24.08 -2.75 7.06
C CYS A 447 25.48 -2.46 7.61
N ALA A 448 25.62 -2.25 8.93
CA ALA A 448 26.92 -2.05 9.56
C ALA A 448 27.81 -3.29 9.42
N PHE A 449 27.23 -4.49 9.57
CA PHE A 449 27.90 -5.76 9.31
C PHE A 449 28.37 -5.88 7.86
N CYS A 450 27.48 -5.69 6.88
CA CYS A 450 27.88 -5.71 5.46
C CYS A 450 29.00 -4.69 5.17
N LYS A 451 28.90 -3.48 5.74
CA LYS A 451 29.90 -2.43 5.56
C LYS A 451 31.25 -2.78 6.18
N SER A 452 31.28 -3.41 7.36
CA SER A 452 32.54 -3.85 7.97
C SER A 452 33.19 -4.98 7.18
N GLN A 453 32.39 -5.93 6.68
CA GLN A 453 32.91 -7.01 5.82
C GLN A 453 33.45 -6.47 4.50
N TYR A 454 32.76 -5.51 3.87
CA TYR A 454 33.25 -4.85 2.66
C TYR A 454 34.63 -4.18 2.89
N ARG A 455 34.77 -3.41 3.98
CA ARG A 455 36.05 -2.76 4.32
C ARG A 455 37.17 -3.79 4.51
N ARG A 456 36.93 -4.81 5.32
CA ARG A 456 37.91 -5.87 5.60
C ARG A 456 38.33 -6.61 4.34
N LEU A 457 37.37 -6.98 3.48
CA LEU A 457 37.63 -7.72 2.24
C LEU A 457 38.32 -6.84 1.20
N SER A 458 37.96 -5.57 1.10
CA SER A 458 38.62 -4.59 0.22
C SER A 458 40.09 -4.37 0.63
N GLU A 459 40.38 -4.29 1.94
CA GLU A 459 41.74 -4.16 2.47
C GLU A 459 42.66 -5.34 2.09
N ILE A 460 42.10 -6.54 1.92
CA ILE A 460 42.84 -7.74 1.51
C ILE A 460 42.68 -8.08 0.02
N ASN A 461 42.03 -7.22 -0.77
CA ASN A 461 41.71 -7.39 -2.19
C ASN A 461 40.85 -8.64 -2.52
N GLU A 462 39.92 -9.00 -1.64
CA GLU A 462 38.97 -10.11 -1.80
C GLU A 462 37.51 -9.62 -1.98
N GLU A 463 37.32 -8.51 -2.72
CA GLU A 463 35.99 -7.91 -2.95
C GLU A 463 34.98 -8.87 -3.60
N GLU A 464 35.44 -9.81 -4.42
CA GLU A 464 34.59 -10.86 -5.02
C GLU A 464 33.88 -11.73 -3.97
N LEU A 465 34.50 -11.94 -2.79
CA LEU A 465 33.86 -12.66 -1.68
C LEU A 465 32.74 -11.83 -1.05
N PHE A 466 32.85 -10.50 -1.07
CA PHE A 466 31.78 -9.62 -0.62
C PHE A 466 30.56 -9.76 -1.53
N GLU A 467 30.76 -9.58 -2.84
CA GLU A 467 29.71 -9.70 -3.86
C GLU A 467 29.02 -11.07 -3.76
N ARG A 468 29.81 -12.14 -3.62
CA ARG A 468 29.27 -13.51 -3.57
C ARG A 468 28.44 -13.83 -2.33
N PHE A 469 28.82 -13.33 -1.16
CA PHE A 469 28.25 -13.80 0.11
C PHE A 469 27.44 -12.74 0.87
N TYR A 470 27.89 -11.48 0.88
CA TYR A 470 27.42 -10.43 1.78
C TYR A 470 26.55 -9.38 1.09
N GLU A 471 26.79 -9.10 -0.19
CA GLU A 471 26.04 -8.09 -0.96
C GLU A 471 24.53 -8.34 -0.90
N GLN A 472 24.12 -9.59 -1.07
CA GLN A 472 22.71 -9.99 -1.05
C GLN A 472 21.99 -9.57 0.24
N LEU A 473 22.62 -9.73 1.41
CA LEU A 473 22.00 -9.36 2.68
C LEU A 473 21.74 -7.85 2.74
N GLY A 474 22.73 -7.04 2.36
CA GLY A 474 22.61 -5.58 2.35
C GLY A 474 21.58 -5.10 1.33
N SER A 475 21.58 -5.69 0.14
CA SER A 475 20.61 -5.41 -0.93
C SER A 475 19.18 -5.71 -0.50
N ASP A 476 18.92 -6.92 0.01
CA ASP A 476 17.57 -7.34 0.43
C ASP A 476 17.04 -6.50 1.59
N ALA A 477 17.92 -6.18 2.56
CA ALA A 477 17.56 -5.32 3.68
C ALA A 477 17.22 -3.90 3.21
N ALA A 478 18.00 -3.32 2.29
CA ALA A 478 17.76 -2.00 1.74
C ALA A 478 16.50 -1.94 0.86
N GLN A 479 16.28 -2.95 0.02
CA GLN A 479 15.08 -3.06 -0.82
C GLN A 479 13.81 -3.11 0.03
N TYR A 480 13.78 -3.99 1.04
CA TYR A 480 12.64 -4.07 1.95
C TYR A 480 12.47 -2.80 2.79
N ALA A 481 13.56 -2.23 3.30
CA ALA A 481 13.52 -0.96 4.05
C ALA A 481 12.90 0.17 3.23
N GLY A 482 13.30 0.29 1.95
CA GLY A 482 12.75 1.29 1.03
C GLY A 482 11.30 1.00 0.67
N LEU A 483 10.97 -0.25 0.36
CA LEU A 483 9.60 -0.69 0.03
C LEU A 483 8.64 -0.32 1.16
N MET A 484 8.97 -0.65 2.41
CA MET A 484 8.11 -0.37 3.57
C MET A 484 8.26 1.03 4.15
N GLY A 485 9.24 1.82 3.69
CA GLY A 485 9.43 3.20 4.11
C GLY A 485 10.11 3.35 5.47
N TYR A 486 10.94 2.38 5.86
CA TYR A 486 11.87 2.55 6.99
C TYR A 486 13.03 3.47 6.62
N THR A 487 13.46 3.40 5.36
CA THR A 487 14.44 4.30 4.75
C THR A 487 13.75 5.19 3.72
N PRO A 488 14.20 6.43 3.55
CA PRO A 488 13.60 7.30 2.56
C PRO A 488 13.99 6.91 1.15
N HIS A 489 13.06 7.15 0.22
CA HIS A 489 13.28 6.93 -1.19
C HIS A 489 14.13 8.08 -1.79
N PHE A 490 14.99 7.72 -2.75
CA PHE A 490 15.81 8.67 -3.49
C PHE A 490 15.17 8.98 -4.83
N VAL A 491 14.98 10.27 -5.11
CA VAL A 491 14.48 10.77 -6.39
C VAL A 491 15.60 11.55 -7.05
N ARG A 492 15.80 11.36 -8.36
CA ARG A 492 16.70 12.22 -9.12
C ARG A 492 16.14 13.63 -9.14
N ASP A 493 16.90 14.58 -8.63
CA ASP A 493 16.53 15.99 -8.73
C ASP A 493 16.53 16.38 -10.23
N PRO A 494 15.43 16.90 -10.77
CA PRO A 494 15.33 17.18 -12.21
C PRO A 494 16.21 18.36 -12.66
N GLY A 495 16.64 19.24 -11.74
CA GLY A 495 17.51 20.38 -12.05
C GLY A 495 19.01 20.05 -12.00
N THR A 496 19.40 19.07 -11.19
CA THR A 496 20.81 18.73 -10.92
C THR A 496 21.18 17.30 -11.34
N LEU A 497 20.18 16.45 -11.57
CA LEU A 497 20.29 15.00 -11.85
C LEU A 497 20.93 14.18 -10.71
N ILE A 498 21.26 14.83 -9.58
CA ILE A 498 21.82 14.19 -8.39
C ILE A 498 20.70 13.49 -7.61
N PRO A 499 20.95 12.31 -7.03
CA PRO A 499 20.02 11.70 -6.09
C PRO A 499 19.74 12.62 -4.92
N SER A 500 18.46 12.97 -4.74
CA SER A 500 17.95 13.71 -3.60
C SER A 500 17.04 12.78 -2.78
N THR A 501 16.95 13.00 -1.48
CA THR A 501 16.05 12.23 -0.62
C THR A 501 14.98 13.15 -0.03
N VAL A 502 13.77 12.63 0.10
CA VAL A 502 12.63 13.36 0.64
C VAL A 502 12.71 13.49 2.17
N LEU A 503 13.57 12.72 2.86
CA LEU A 503 13.75 12.80 4.32
C LEU A 503 15.25 12.80 4.70
N PRO A 504 15.99 13.89 4.42
CA PRO A 504 17.43 13.96 4.60
C PRO A 504 17.90 13.75 6.04
N LEU A 505 17.12 14.21 7.04
CA LEU A 505 17.47 14.05 8.45
C LEU A 505 17.46 12.57 8.85
N ARG A 506 16.37 11.86 8.52
CA ARG A 506 16.20 10.44 8.83
C ARG A 506 17.32 9.61 8.20
N PHE A 507 17.61 9.87 6.92
CA PHE A 507 18.70 9.20 6.20
C PHE A 507 20.05 9.45 6.88
N LYS A 508 20.37 10.71 7.17
CA LYS A 508 21.64 11.10 7.82
C LYS A 508 21.84 10.41 9.16
N LEU A 509 20.79 10.35 9.99
CA LEU A 509 20.83 9.68 11.28
C LEU A 509 21.14 8.18 11.13
N MET A 510 20.36 7.46 10.31
CA MET A 510 20.58 6.03 10.09
C MET A 510 21.97 5.72 9.54
N MET A 511 22.43 6.48 8.53
CA MET A 511 23.78 6.31 7.97
C MET A 511 24.89 6.59 8.99
N SER A 512 24.72 7.61 9.83
CA SER A 512 25.72 7.94 10.85
C SER A 512 25.90 6.82 11.88
N GLU A 513 24.81 6.14 12.25
CA GLU A 513 24.81 5.02 13.19
C GLU A 513 25.39 3.75 12.54
N ILE A 514 25.05 3.47 11.27
CA ILE A 514 25.67 2.41 10.48
C ILE A 514 27.20 2.62 10.43
N ASP A 515 27.65 3.85 10.18
CA ASP A 515 29.06 4.19 10.08
C ASP A 515 29.80 4.12 11.41
N ALA A 516 29.13 4.50 12.50
CA ALA A 516 29.66 4.37 13.86
C ALA A 516 29.84 2.89 14.22
N LEU A 517 28.81 2.07 14.07
CA LEU A 517 28.85 0.65 14.40
C LEU A 517 29.84 -0.11 13.51
N ALA A 518 29.85 0.13 12.19
CA ALA A 518 30.79 -0.52 11.27
C ALA A 518 32.26 -0.22 11.61
N ARG A 519 32.56 0.92 12.25
CA ARG A 519 33.93 1.24 12.72
C ARG A 519 34.32 0.46 13.98
N THR A 520 33.35 0.10 14.82
CA THR A 520 33.60 -0.69 16.04
C THR A 520 33.73 -2.19 15.77
N LEU A 521 33.26 -2.66 14.61
CA LEU A 521 33.32 -4.06 14.16
C LEU A 521 34.57 -4.40 13.34
N ALA A 522 35.37 -3.38 12.99
CA ALA A 522 36.56 -3.50 12.13
C ALA A 522 37.79 -3.97 12.91
#